data_AF-A0A674NS42-F1
#
_entry.id   AF-A0A674NS42-F1
#
_cell.length_a   1.000
_cell.length_b   1.000
_cell.length_c   1.000
_cell.angle_alpha   90.00
_cell.angle_beta   90.00
_cell.angle_gamma   90.00
#
_symmetry.space_group_name_H-M   'P 1'
#
loop_
_entity.id
_entity.type
_entity.pdbx_description
1 polymer ?
#
loop_
_entity_poly.entity_id
_entity_poly.type
_entity_poly.pdbx_seq_one_letter_code
_entity_poly.pdbx_strand_id
1 'polypeptide(L)'
;MFIFFLTNLFFFLQKRLQKELLALQTDPPPGMTLNEKSVQNTITQWIVDMEGAPGTLYEGEKFQLLFKFSSRYPFDSPQVIFTGENIPVHPHVYSNGHICLSILTEDWSPALSVQSVCLSIISMLSSCKEKCCETMGRKMLTINLAAFVVG
;
A
#
# COMPACT_ATOMS: atom_id res chain seq x y z
N MET A 1 -21.29 13.37 27.92
CA MET A 1 -20.08 12.52 28.00
C MET A 1 -19.61 12.00 26.62
N PHE A 2 -20.51 11.54 25.74
CA PHE A 2 -20.15 11.07 24.39
C PHE A 2 -19.53 12.12 23.45
N ILE A 3 -20.02 13.38 23.51
CA ILE A 3 -19.54 14.47 22.64
C ILE A 3 -18.08 14.87 22.99
N PHE A 4 -17.70 14.81 24.26
CA PHE A 4 -16.34 15.15 24.73
C PHE A 4 -15.27 14.10 24.35
N PHE A 5 -15.69 12.83 24.19
CA PHE A 5 -14.81 11.73 23.78
C PHE A 5 -14.51 11.80 22.27
N LEU A 6 -15.53 12.10 21.46
CA LEU A 6 -15.38 12.23 20.01
C LEU A 6 -14.54 13.45 19.62
N THR A 7 -14.66 14.58 20.33
CA THR A 7 -13.83 15.76 20.07
C THR A 7 -12.37 15.55 20.47
N ASN A 8 -12.10 14.83 21.57
CA ASN A 8 -10.73 14.44 21.93
C ASN A 8 -10.10 13.53 20.89
N LEU A 9 -10.80 12.48 20.47
CA LEU A 9 -10.29 11.51 19.49
C LEU A 9 -9.99 12.17 18.14
N PHE A 10 -10.87 13.06 17.67
CA PHE A 10 -10.64 13.82 16.44
C PHE A 10 -9.38 14.72 16.53
N PHE A 11 -9.17 15.36 17.68
CA PHE A 11 -7.99 16.20 17.91
C PHE A 11 -6.68 15.39 17.92
N PHE A 12 -6.67 14.22 18.55
CA PHE A 12 -5.50 13.33 18.54
C PHE A 12 -5.19 12.77 17.15
N LEU A 13 -6.22 12.36 16.39
CA LEU A 13 -6.10 11.94 15.00
C LEU A 13 -5.46 13.05 14.16
N GLN A 14 -5.98 14.27 14.24
CA GLN A 14 -5.50 15.40 13.47
C GLN A 14 -4.02 15.72 13.80
N LYS A 15 -3.64 15.70 15.07
CA LYS A 15 -2.23 15.89 15.47
C LYS A 15 -1.32 14.79 14.96
N ARG A 16 -1.75 13.53 15.02
CA ARG A 16 -0.98 12.41 14.49
C ARG A 16 -0.79 12.54 12.97
N LEU A 17 -1.87 12.79 12.24
CA LEU A 17 -1.85 12.97 10.79
C LEU A 17 -0.99 14.17 10.37
N GLN A 18 -1.05 15.29 11.08
CA GLN A 18 -0.16 16.44 10.80
C GLN A 18 1.32 16.09 10.98
N LYS A 19 1.67 15.30 12.00
CA LYS A 19 3.05 14.86 12.21
C LYS A 19 3.53 13.93 11.09
N GLU A 20 2.69 12.97 10.71
CA GLU A 20 2.96 12.02 9.61
C GLU A 20 3.09 12.74 8.26
N LEU A 21 2.22 13.73 8.01
CA LEU A 21 2.24 14.57 6.82
C LEU A 21 3.57 15.35 6.72
N LEU A 22 3.97 16.00 7.82
CA LEU A 22 5.22 16.75 7.87
C LEU A 22 6.43 15.84 7.64
N ALA A 23 6.42 14.62 8.21
CA ALA A 23 7.49 13.65 8.00
C ALA A 23 7.61 13.26 6.52
N LEU A 24 6.49 12.95 5.85
CA LEU A 24 6.48 12.63 4.42
C LEU A 24 6.93 13.81 3.54
N GLN A 25 6.57 15.05 3.90
CA GLN A 25 7.01 16.24 3.14
C GLN A 25 8.49 16.56 3.36
N THR A 26 9.00 16.32 4.57
CA THR A 26 10.39 16.65 4.92
C THR A 26 11.36 15.60 4.39
N ASP A 27 11.00 14.32 4.48
CA ASP A 27 11.86 13.20 4.10
C ASP A 27 11.01 12.10 3.42
N PRO A 28 10.59 12.31 2.16
CA PRO A 28 9.80 11.34 1.43
C PRO A 28 10.62 10.07 1.14
N PRO A 29 10.02 8.87 1.17
CA PRO A 29 10.67 7.65 0.72
C PRO A 29 11.18 7.77 -0.73
N PRO A 30 12.27 7.08 -1.09
CA PRO A 30 12.81 7.10 -2.44
C PRO A 30 11.75 6.72 -3.48
N GLY A 31 11.65 7.52 -4.55
CA GLY A 31 10.67 7.30 -5.62
C GLY A 31 9.23 7.61 -5.22
N MET A 32 8.96 8.21 -4.06
CA MET A 32 7.62 8.61 -3.66
C MET A 32 7.47 10.11 -3.52
N THR A 33 6.29 10.63 -3.83
CA THR A 33 5.96 12.04 -3.67
C THR A 33 4.52 12.18 -3.21
N LEU A 34 4.30 12.99 -2.18
CA LEU A 34 2.97 13.28 -1.70
C LEU A 34 2.25 14.26 -2.64
N ASN A 35 1.02 13.92 -3.03
CA ASN A 35 0.19 14.83 -3.81
C ASN A 35 -0.52 15.84 -2.87
N GLU A 36 0.07 17.03 -2.74
CA GLU A 36 -0.42 18.06 -1.81
C GLU A 36 -1.89 18.47 -2.06
N LYS A 37 -2.36 18.38 -3.31
CA LYS A 37 -3.74 18.71 -3.67
C LYS A 37 -4.77 17.76 -3.04
N SER A 38 -4.39 16.51 -2.79
CA SER A 38 -5.31 15.55 -2.13
C SER A 38 -5.51 15.94 -0.67
N VAL A 39 -4.41 16.33 0.01
CA VAL A 39 -4.39 16.66 1.44
C VAL A 39 -5.14 17.96 1.73
N GLN A 40 -5.07 18.93 0.82
CA GLN A 40 -5.79 20.20 0.92
C GLN A 40 -7.32 20.03 0.94
N ASN A 41 -7.84 19.01 0.26
CA ASN A 41 -9.28 18.76 0.20
C ASN A 41 -9.78 17.87 1.35
N THR A 42 -8.99 16.90 1.81
CA THR A 42 -9.40 15.98 2.88
C THR A 42 -8.20 15.47 3.66
N ILE A 43 -8.10 15.83 4.95
CA ILE A 43 -6.97 15.42 5.81
C ILE A 43 -6.89 13.91 6.04
N THR A 44 -8.00 13.18 5.84
CA THR A 44 -8.10 11.73 6.03
C THR A 44 -7.86 10.92 4.75
N GLN A 45 -7.54 11.57 3.63
CA GLN A 45 -7.26 10.89 2.36
C GLN A 45 -6.02 11.46 1.67
N TRP A 46 -4.98 10.65 1.53
CA TRP A 46 -3.72 11.07 0.91
C TRP A 46 -3.43 10.27 -0.34
N ILE A 47 -3.06 10.96 -1.41
CA ILE A 47 -2.54 10.35 -2.63
C ILE A 47 -1.03 10.49 -2.59
N VAL A 48 -0.33 9.37 -2.71
CA VAL A 48 1.13 9.30 -2.81
C VAL A 48 1.46 8.74 -4.18
N ASP A 49 2.12 9.55 -5.00
CA ASP A 49 2.66 9.12 -6.27
C ASP A 49 3.93 8.29 -6.01
N MET A 50 4.10 7.19 -6.72
CA MET A 50 5.24 6.28 -6.59
C MET A 50 5.82 5.98 -7.98
N GLU A 51 7.15 5.97 -8.08
CA GLU A 51 7.91 5.48 -9.22
C GLU A 51 8.61 4.18 -8.84
N GLY A 52 8.54 3.18 -9.73
CA GLY A 52 9.19 1.90 -9.49
C GLY A 52 10.71 2.04 -9.42
N ALA A 53 11.32 1.38 -8.45
CA ALA A 53 12.74 1.49 -8.16
C ALA A 53 13.61 0.96 -9.32
N PRO A 54 14.80 1.55 -9.55
CA PRO A 54 15.73 1.10 -10.59
C PRO A 54 16.24 -0.31 -10.31
N GLY A 55 16.44 -1.11 -11.36
CA GLY A 55 16.83 -2.51 -11.26
C GLY A 55 15.70 -3.46 -10.86
N THR A 56 14.46 -2.98 -10.80
CA THR A 56 13.27 -3.80 -10.54
C THR A 56 12.43 -3.97 -11.81
N LEU A 57 11.49 -4.91 -11.78
CA LEU A 57 10.57 -5.14 -12.92
C LEU A 57 9.65 -3.94 -13.22
N TYR A 58 9.52 -3.03 -12.25
CA TYR A 58 8.65 -1.87 -12.34
C TYR A 58 9.45 -0.58 -12.60
N GLU A 59 10.74 -0.67 -12.91
CA GLU A 59 11.58 0.48 -13.21
C GLU A 59 10.92 1.40 -14.27
N GLY A 60 10.83 2.69 -13.94
CA GLY A 60 10.25 3.72 -14.81
C GLY A 60 8.72 3.72 -14.86
N GLU A 61 8.04 2.75 -14.23
CA GLU A 61 6.59 2.79 -14.10
C GLU A 61 6.16 3.74 -12.98
N LYS A 62 5.03 4.41 -13.21
CA LYS A 62 4.40 5.31 -12.24
C LYS A 62 3.11 4.68 -11.73
N PHE A 63 2.94 4.73 -10.41
CA PHE A 63 1.78 4.23 -9.68
C PHE A 63 1.27 5.31 -8.75
N GLN A 64 0.02 5.19 -8.32
CA GLN A 64 -0.55 6.04 -7.29
C GLN A 64 -1.07 5.18 -6.14
N LEU A 65 -0.78 5.58 -4.92
CA LEU A 65 -1.29 4.98 -3.70
C LEU A 65 -2.30 5.92 -3.06
N LEU A 66 -3.49 5.40 -2.76
CA LEU A 66 -4.49 6.10 -1.97
C LEU A 66 -4.49 5.55 -0.54
N PHE A 67 -4.11 6.41 0.40
CA PHE A 67 -4.23 6.19 1.84
C PHE A 67 -5.56 6.76 2.33
N LYS A 68 -6.34 5.94 3.04
CA LYS A 68 -7.57 6.35 3.72
C LYS A 68 -7.45 6.08 5.20
N PHE A 69 -7.54 7.13 6.00
CA PHE A 69 -7.46 7.05 7.46
C PHE A 69 -8.85 6.96 8.06
N SER A 70 -9.07 5.94 8.90
CA SER A 70 -10.30 5.81 9.68
C SER A 70 -10.28 6.76 10.89
N SER A 71 -11.44 6.98 11.51
CA SER A 71 -11.53 7.75 12.76
C SER A 71 -10.82 7.09 13.95
N ARG A 72 -10.41 5.82 13.82
CA ARG A 72 -9.68 5.06 14.84
C ARG A 72 -8.17 5.01 14.59
N TYR A 73 -7.67 5.62 13.52
CA TYR A 73 -6.22 5.72 13.32
C TYR A 73 -5.57 6.51 14.48
N PRO A 74 -4.41 6.10 15.01
CA PRO A 74 -3.52 5.03 14.54
C PRO A 74 -3.75 3.65 15.18
N PHE A 75 -4.84 3.45 15.93
CA PHE A 75 -5.15 2.14 16.52
C PHE A 75 -5.53 1.12 15.46
N ASP A 76 -6.27 1.56 14.44
CA ASP A 76 -6.49 0.80 13.22
C ASP A 76 -5.49 1.23 12.15
N SER A 77 -5.12 0.30 11.27
CA SER A 77 -4.31 0.58 10.09
C SER A 77 -5.04 1.50 9.10
N PRO A 78 -4.30 2.30 8.32
CA PRO A 78 -4.89 2.99 7.18
C PRO A 78 -5.22 1.97 6.10
N GLN A 79 -6.31 2.19 5.38
CA GLN A 79 -6.56 1.45 4.15
C GLN A 79 -5.66 2.02 3.05
N VAL A 80 -4.88 1.15 2.41
CA VAL A 80 -3.97 1.53 1.32
C VAL A 80 -4.31 0.71 0.08
N ILE A 81 -4.54 1.42 -1.03
CA ILE A 81 -4.85 0.79 -2.32
C ILE A 81 -4.05 1.46 -3.43
N PHE A 82 -3.60 0.68 -4.40
CA PHE A 82 -3.17 1.22 -5.69
C PHE A 82 -4.38 1.79 -6.44
N THR A 83 -4.23 2.98 -6.97
CA THR A 83 -5.24 3.71 -7.73
C THR A 83 -4.63 4.22 -9.04
N GLY A 84 -5.50 4.73 -9.92
CA GLY A 84 -5.11 5.24 -11.23
C GLY A 84 -5.24 4.18 -12.32
N GLU A 85 -4.69 4.48 -13.49
CA GLU A 85 -4.78 3.62 -14.67
C GLU A 85 -3.77 2.46 -14.64
N ASN A 86 -2.67 2.63 -13.89
CA ASN A 86 -1.61 1.63 -13.78
C ASN A 86 -1.60 0.99 -12.39
N ILE A 87 -1.91 -0.31 -12.31
CA ILE A 87 -1.88 -1.11 -11.08
C ILE A 87 -0.80 -2.19 -11.25
N PRO A 88 0.16 -2.32 -10.31
CA PRO A 88 1.24 -3.29 -10.45
C PRO A 88 0.70 -4.71 -10.33
N VAL A 89 1.07 -5.56 -11.29
CA VAL A 89 0.79 -7.00 -11.21
C VAL A 89 1.75 -7.62 -10.21
N HIS A 90 1.25 -8.03 -9.04
CA HIS A 90 2.05 -8.58 -7.96
C HIS A 90 1.23 -9.60 -7.14
N PRO A 91 1.81 -10.68 -6.60
CA PRO A 91 1.06 -11.68 -5.81
C PRO A 91 0.31 -11.11 -4.59
N HIS A 92 0.81 -10.00 -4.04
CA HIS A 92 0.21 -9.28 -2.91
C HIS A 92 -0.64 -8.07 -3.33
N VAL A 93 -0.85 -7.85 -4.63
CA VAL A 93 -1.69 -6.76 -5.15
C VAL A 93 -2.81 -7.36 -5.99
N TYR A 94 -4.04 -7.14 -5.53
CA TYR A 94 -5.23 -7.59 -6.23
C TYR A 94 -5.54 -6.69 -7.43
N SER A 95 -6.33 -7.20 -8.38
CA SER A 95 -6.72 -6.47 -9.60
C SER A 95 -7.53 -5.19 -9.34
N ASN A 96 -8.15 -5.08 -8.17
CA ASN A 96 -8.84 -3.87 -7.70
C ASN A 96 -7.90 -2.90 -6.95
N GLY A 97 -6.59 -3.16 -6.97
CA GLY A 97 -5.56 -2.33 -6.33
C GLY A 97 -5.38 -2.58 -4.83
N HIS A 98 -6.16 -3.46 -4.21
CA HIS A 98 -5.97 -3.77 -2.79
C HIS A 98 -4.62 -4.45 -2.54
N ILE A 99 -3.97 -4.07 -1.45
CA ILE A 99 -2.66 -4.57 -1.05
C ILE A 99 -2.81 -5.51 0.15
N CYS A 100 -2.21 -6.69 0.06
CA CYS A 100 -2.12 -7.65 1.15
C CYS A 100 -0.73 -7.59 1.78
N LEU A 101 -0.59 -6.84 2.87
CA LEU A 101 0.64 -6.77 3.67
C LEU A 101 0.27 -7.00 5.13
N SER A 102 1.03 -7.84 5.83
CA SER A 102 0.73 -8.18 7.24
C SER A 102 0.76 -6.95 8.15
N ILE A 103 1.63 -5.97 7.84
CA ILE A 103 1.68 -4.70 8.56
C ILE A 103 0.40 -3.88 8.43
N LEU A 104 -0.44 -4.12 7.40
CA LEU A 104 -1.75 -3.48 7.24
C LEU A 104 -2.88 -4.30 7.87
N THR A 105 -2.59 -5.53 8.33
CA THR A 105 -3.54 -6.47 8.93
C THR A 105 -3.09 -6.87 10.35
N GLU A 106 -2.56 -8.08 10.53
CA GLU A 106 -2.26 -8.65 11.85
C GLU A 106 -1.07 -8.00 12.58
N ASP A 107 -0.09 -7.49 11.83
CA ASP A 107 1.15 -6.92 12.38
C ASP A 107 1.06 -5.39 12.50
N TRP A 108 -0.11 -4.79 12.30
CA TRP A 108 -0.28 -3.37 12.48
C TRP A 108 -0.03 -2.97 13.94
N SER A 109 0.80 -1.95 14.12
CA SER A 109 1.03 -1.31 15.40
C SER A 109 0.84 0.20 15.27
N PRO A 110 0.25 0.89 16.26
CA PRO A 110 0.16 2.35 16.26
C PRO A 110 1.52 3.07 16.19
N ALA A 111 2.61 2.36 16.46
CA ALA A 111 3.97 2.85 16.29
C ALA A 111 4.41 2.96 14.82
N LEU A 112 3.75 2.25 13.90
CA LEU A 112 4.03 2.33 12.46
C LEU A 112 3.55 3.67 11.89
N SER A 113 4.39 4.25 11.03
CA SER A 113 4.15 5.51 10.34
C SER A 113 3.74 5.28 8.89
N VAL A 114 3.17 6.30 8.24
CA VAL A 114 2.85 6.23 6.81
C VAL A 114 4.11 6.03 5.99
N GLN A 115 5.23 6.65 6.39
CA GLN A 115 6.55 6.45 5.79
C GLN A 115 7.00 4.97 5.87
N SER A 116 6.79 4.31 7.01
CA SER A 116 7.14 2.88 7.16
C SER A 116 6.29 1.96 6.29
N VAL A 117 5.01 2.29 6.10
CA VAL A 117 4.11 1.57 5.19
C VAL A 117 4.59 1.74 3.74
N CYS A 118 4.88 2.97 3.34
CA CYS A 118 5.44 3.30 2.04
C CYS A 118 6.72 2.50 1.73
N LEU A 119 7.68 2.49 2.64
CA LEU A 119 8.92 1.72 2.50
C LEU A 119 8.66 0.21 2.37
N SER A 120 7.69 -0.31 3.12
CA SER A 120 7.31 -1.72 3.04
C SER A 120 6.71 -2.08 1.68
N ILE A 121 5.89 -1.19 1.10
CA ILE A 121 5.33 -1.39 -0.25
C ILE A 121 6.44 -1.35 -1.31
N ILE A 122 7.38 -0.40 -1.22
CA ILE A 122 8.54 -0.35 -2.13
C ILE A 122 9.35 -1.64 -2.04
N SER A 123 9.64 -2.09 -0.81
CA SER A 123 10.40 -3.33 -0.58
C SER A 123 9.67 -4.55 -1.14
N MET A 124 8.35 -4.61 -0.97
CA MET A 124 7.50 -5.68 -1.51
C MET A 124 7.61 -5.73 -3.05
N LEU A 125 7.42 -4.59 -3.73
CA LEU A 125 7.53 -4.53 -5.19
C LEU A 125 8.95 -4.84 -5.69
N SER A 126 9.97 -4.35 -4.98
CA SER A 126 11.38 -4.53 -5.36
C SER A 126 11.85 -5.98 -5.19
N SER A 127 11.25 -6.74 -4.27
CA SER A 127 11.58 -8.16 -4.08
C SER A 127 11.01 -9.07 -5.17
N CYS A 128 10.15 -8.56 -6.05
CA CYS A 128 9.51 -9.36 -7.08
C CYS A 128 10.46 -9.62 -8.26
N LYS A 129 10.68 -10.89 -8.60
CA LYS A 129 11.59 -11.32 -9.69
C LYS A 129 10.87 -11.68 -10.99
N GLU A 130 9.57 -11.93 -10.94
CA GLU A 130 8.73 -12.15 -12.11
C GLU A 130 7.39 -11.41 -11.92
N LYS A 131 6.90 -10.72 -12.97
CA LYS A 131 5.52 -10.18 -12.99
C LYS A 131 4.59 -11.37 -13.17
N CYS A 132 4.36 -12.11 -12.09
CA CYS A 132 3.48 -13.25 -12.13
C CYS A 132 2.05 -12.75 -12.28
N CYS A 133 1.59 -12.66 -13.52
CA CYS A 133 0.20 -12.96 -13.83
C CYS A 133 0.02 -14.43 -13.48
N GLU A 134 -0.18 -14.76 -12.19
CA GLU A 134 -0.53 -16.13 -11.82
C GLU A 134 -1.94 -16.41 -12.34
N THR A 135 -1.99 -16.84 -13.60
CA THR A 135 -2.58 -18.11 -14.00
C THR A 135 -3.49 -18.75 -12.95
N MET A 136 -4.75 -18.32 -12.94
CA MET A 136 -5.88 -19.13 -12.45
C MET A 136 -6.12 -20.40 -13.31
N GLY A 137 -5.19 -20.77 -14.22
CA GLY A 137 -5.41 -21.84 -15.20
C GLY A 137 -4.22 -22.74 -15.53
N ARG A 138 -3.07 -22.65 -14.85
CA ARG A 138 -1.90 -23.51 -15.19
C ARG A 138 -1.18 -24.21 -14.04
N LYS A 139 -1.81 -24.34 -12.86
CA LYS A 139 -1.39 -25.35 -11.87
C LYS A 139 -2.24 -26.63 -11.89
N MET A 140 -3.22 -26.75 -12.79
CA MET A 140 -4.03 -27.98 -12.93
C MET A 140 -3.66 -28.88 -14.13
N LEU A 141 -2.74 -28.47 -15.01
CA LEU A 141 -2.36 -29.26 -16.20
C LEU A 141 -0.96 -29.89 -16.15
N THR A 142 -0.18 -29.68 -15.09
CA THR A 142 1.17 -30.26 -14.94
C THR A 142 1.22 -31.45 -13.98
N ILE A 143 0.08 -32.08 -13.67
CA ILE A 143 0.03 -33.33 -12.88
C ILE A 143 -0.51 -34.53 -13.65
N ASN A 144 -0.77 -34.44 -14.97
CA ASN A 144 -1.31 -35.59 -15.73
C ASN A 144 -0.75 -35.75 -17.16
N LEU A 145 0.54 -35.44 -17.38
CA LEU A 145 1.20 -35.79 -18.64
C LEU A 145 2.56 -36.51 -18.46
N ALA A 146 2.73 -37.20 -17.33
CA ALA A 146 3.90 -38.04 -17.06
C ALA A 146 3.54 -39.51 -16.72
N ALA A 147 2.28 -39.94 -16.90
CA ALA A 147 1.83 -41.27 -16.47
C ALA A 147 1.27 -42.19 -17.57
N PHE A 148 1.29 -41.85 -18.87
CA PHE A 148 0.79 -42.80 -19.88
C PHE A 148 1.42 -42.73 -21.28
N VAL A 149 2.73 -42.46 -21.39
CA VAL A 149 3.49 -42.83 -22.61
C VAL A 149 4.90 -43.28 -22.23
N VAL A 150 5.03 -44.34 -21.43
CA VAL A 150 6.10 -45.36 -21.53
C VAL A 150 5.60 -46.59 -20.76
N GLY A 151 5.33 -47.70 -21.46
CA GLY A 151 4.97 -48.99 -20.87
C GLY A 151 3.92 -49.73 -21.67
#